data_AF-A0A942HJU6-F1
#
_entry.id   AF-A0A942HJU6-F1
#
_cell.length_a   1.000
_cell.length_b   1.000
_cell.length_c   1.000
_cell.angle_alpha   90.00
_cell.angle_beta   90.00
_cell.angle_gamma   90.00
#
_symmetry.space_group_name_H-M   'P 1'
#
loop_
_entity.id
_entity.type
_entity.pdbx_description
1 polymer ?
#
loop_
_entity_poly.entity_id
_entity_poly.type
_entity_poly.pdbx_seq_one_letter_code
_entity_poly.pdbx_strand_id
1 'polypeptide(L)'
;MSQAFFGTPARTYSGIELRRSTRIERTVPLFISGRDTAGQDFLERTSAVSVNLHGCRYPSRHDLRVGTWITLQLGDAPNSEITTSVRAQVKSVHLPQSPREMHHIGVELETPGNIWSVPSPPTDWLDPLERGFRGNGETASATGPARSSVLVEMPKPHRSEAPEPVISAQNVAEEAEERVASPAPAPQVVSSQPKPGRLILTQDQLVSVMRGKLQQAAENAVREAMERQFNPAMRLAIAAIEETRAGSIIQVEEASTQQRNTLLHATRSELLERLEERVEDVRVRWDAELDGYRMRAEEILNRVEKHTTTARRDLDEAKAVTERAVKNLEPLLSSHMERTRQMAAEEFHLGAAQAADRHLVRLLEESQNIVRETTARLEAKAAEALAAIESTARQSMDEFRRQSDTHAALSVAETTQRMSSSMAALDAQNQAACEARRQNLEAEVSRVGEKITEEFRQSFRAFFYSCLVAAVGAVEQHSKTTREGMTPDPDKFLPPQF
;
A
#
# COMPACT_ATOMS: atom_id res chain seq x y z
N MET A 1 31.67 -36.77 14.49
CA MET A 1 30.51 -37.03 13.63
C MET A 1 29.86 -35.68 13.32
N SER A 2 30.03 -35.17 12.11
CA SER A 2 29.39 -33.95 11.63
C SER A 2 28.66 -34.29 10.34
N GLN A 3 27.36 -34.05 10.28
CA GLN A 3 26.63 -33.99 9.01
C GLN A 3 25.80 -32.71 9.01
N ALA A 4 26.30 -31.74 8.24
CA ALA A 4 25.53 -30.57 7.89
C ALA A 4 24.48 -30.98 6.86
N PHE A 5 23.20 -30.84 7.20
CA PHE A 5 22.16 -30.79 6.17
C PHE A 5 22.28 -29.47 5.43
N PHE A 6 22.69 -29.53 4.18
CA PHE A 6 22.77 -28.37 3.30
C PHE A 6 21.37 -27.78 3.13
N GLY A 7 21.17 -26.57 3.66
CA GLY A 7 19.96 -25.81 3.41
C GLY A 7 19.85 -25.47 1.93
N THR A 8 18.86 -26.04 1.25
CA THR A 8 18.48 -25.61 -0.09
C THR A 8 18.04 -24.15 0.00
N PRO A 9 18.66 -23.19 -0.72
CA PRO A 9 18.17 -21.83 -0.73
C PRO A 9 16.80 -21.83 -1.41
N ALA A 10 15.75 -21.61 -0.62
CA ALA A 10 14.42 -21.36 -1.15
C ALA A 10 14.54 -20.12 -2.06
N ARG A 11 14.43 -20.34 -3.38
CA ARG A 11 14.42 -19.26 -4.37
C ARG A 11 13.26 -18.33 -4.05
N THR A 12 13.58 -17.20 -3.42
CA THR A 12 12.66 -16.08 -3.22
C THR A 12 12.40 -15.41 -4.57
N TYR A 13 11.68 -16.12 -5.45
CA TYR A 13 11.01 -15.47 -6.57
C TYR A 13 10.02 -14.48 -5.96
N SER A 14 10.41 -13.20 -5.98
CA SER A 14 9.53 -12.09 -5.68
C SER A 14 8.36 -12.16 -6.66
N GLY A 15 7.23 -12.70 -6.20
CA GLY A 15 6.02 -12.95 -6.99
C GLY A 15 5.27 -11.67 -7.39
N ILE A 16 6.03 -10.64 -7.77
CA ILE A 16 5.62 -9.37 -8.37
C ILE A 16 5.55 -9.57 -9.90
N GLU A 17 6.54 -10.26 -10.50
CA GLU A 17 6.65 -10.46 -11.96
C GLU A 17 5.60 -11.39 -12.59
N LEU A 18 4.84 -12.17 -11.81
CA LEU A 18 3.77 -13.05 -12.32
C LEU A 18 2.35 -12.46 -12.16
N ARG A 19 2.22 -11.21 -11.69
CA ARG A 19 0.90 -10.61 -11.43
C ARG A 19 0.36 -9.93 -12.68
N ARG A 20 -0.87 -10.29 -13.06
CA ARG A 20 -1.61 -9.67 -14.18
C ARG A 20 -2.04 -8.22 -13.90
N SER A 21 -2.09 -7.83 -12.63
CA SER A 21 -2.33 -6.43 -12.21
C SER A 21 -1.71 -6.10 -10.85
N THR A 22 -1.37 -4.82 -10.70
CA THR A 22 -0.89 -4.16 -9.50
C THR A 22 -1.87 -4.36 -8.35
N ARG A 23 -1.34 -4.64 -7.15
CA ARG A 23 -2.14 -4.82 -5.93
C ARG A 23 -1.92 -3.65 -4.99
N ILE A 24 -3.01 -3.11 -4.44
CA ILE A 24 -3.01 -2.03 -3.46
C ILE A 24 -3.43 -2.63 -2.11
N GLU A 25 -2.69 -2.34 -1.06
CA GLU A 25 -3.12 -2.56 0.32
C GLU A 25 -4.11 -1.46 0.69
N ARG A 26 -5.40 -1.80 0.78
CA ARG A 26 -6.50 -0.87 1.06
C ARG A 26 -7.64 -1.61 1.75
N THR A 27 -8.01 -1.11 2.92
CA THR A 27 -9.19 -1.59 3.66
C THR A 27 -10.47 -1.25 2.91
N VAL A 28 -11.20 -2.26 2.44
CA VAL A 28 -12.53 -2.10 1.81
C VAL A 28 -13.54 -2.96 2.58
N PRO A 29 -14.60 -2.40 3.18
CA PRO A 29 -15.65 -3.16 3.85
C PRO A 29 -16.39 -4.08 2.87
N LEU A 30 -16.60 -5.34 3.25
CA LEU A 30 -17.26 -6.35 2.44
C LEU A 30 -18.23 -7.19 3.28
N PHE A 31 -19.35 -7.56 2.69
CA PHE A 31 -20.17 -8.70 3.14
C PHE A 31 -19.90 -9.89 2.22
N ILE A 32 -19.72 -11.06 2.79
CA ILE A 32 -19.31 -12.27 2.08
C ILE A 32 -20.31 -13.37 2.41
N SER A 33 -20.95 -13.91 1.38
CA SER A 33 -21.83 -15.06 1.50
C SER A 33 -21.35 -16.23 0.66
N GLY A 34 -21.54 -17.44 1.18
CA GLY A 34 -21.05 -18.66 0.56
C GLY A 34 -21.29 -19.87 1.45
N ARG A 35 -20.67 -20.98 1.11
CA ARG A 35 -20.76 -22.25 1.83
C ARG A 35 -19.39 -22.68 2.33
N ASP A 36 -19.32 -23.06 3.60
CA ASP A 36 -18.08 -23.53 4.24
C ASP A 36 -17.75 -24.99 3.88
N THR A 37 -16.66 -25.53 4.43
CA THR A 37 -16.25 -26.93 4.21
C THR A 37 -17.15 -27.97 4.88
N ALA A 38 -18.00 -27.58 5.85
CA ALA A 38 -19.00 -28.41 6.49
C ALA A 38 -20.35 -28.39 5.75
N GLY A 39 -20.50 -27.56 4.71
CA GLY A 39 -21.71 -27.41 3.92
C GLY A 39 -22.71 -26.41 4.48
N GLN A 40 -22.35 -25.63 5.51
CA GLN A 40 -23.18 -24.58 6.08
C GLN A 40 -23.08 -23.30 5.25
N ASP A 41 -24.22 -22.68 4.96
CA ASP A 41 -24.28 -21.37 4.31
C ASP A 41 -24.03 -20.27 5.37
N PHE A 42 -23.12 -19.35 5.08
CA PHE A 42 -22.72 -18.28 6.00
C PHE A 42 -22.85 -16.88 5.38
N LEU A 43 -22.92 -15.87 6.25
CA LEU A 43 -22.80 -14.45 5.90
C LEU A 43 -21.81 -13.79 6.87
N GLU A 44 -20.65 -13.36 6.38
CA GLU A 44 -19.58 -12.74 7.17
C GLU A 44 -19.36 -11.28 6.75
N ARG A 45 -19.37 -10.36 7.71
CA ARG A 45 -18.91 -8.98 7.50
C ARG A 45 -17.42 -8.91 7.82
N THR A 46 -16.61 -8.51 6.85
CA THR A 46 -15.16 -8.40 6.97
C THR A 46 -14.64 -7.18 6.20
N SER A 47 -13.33 -7.07 6.01
CA SER A 47 -12.72 -6.08 5.11
C SER A 47 -11.62 -6.72 4.28
N ALA A 48 -11.61 -6.45 2.98
CA ALA A 48 -10.43 -6.75 2.17
C ALA A 48 -9.24 -5.94 2.70
N VAL A 49 -8.09 -6.59 2.78
CA VAL A 49 -6.81 -6.00 3.19
C VAL A 49 -6.02 -5.55 1.96
N SER A 50 -6.03 -6.38 0.92
CA SER A 50 -5.36 -6.12 -0.36
C SER A 50 -6.33 -6.33 -1.53
N VAL A 51 -6.37 -5.40 -2.49
CA VAL A 51 -7.24 -5.45 -3.68
C VAL A 51 -6.45 -5.29 -4.98
N ASN A 52 -6.90 -5.94 -6.05
CA ASN A 52 -6.46 -5.69 -7.43
C ASN A 52 -7.62 -5.81 -8.42
N LEU A 53 -7.38 -5.50 -9.70
CA LEU A 53 -8.40 -5.60 -10.77
C LEU A 53 -9.11 -6.97 -10.81
N HIS A 54 -8.39 -8.04 -10.48
CA HIS A 54 -8.89 -9.41 -10.57
C HIS A 54 -9.47 -9.97 -9.26
N GLY A 55 -9.38 -9.28 -8.12
CA GLY A 55 -9.65 -9.95 -6.84
C GLY A 55 -9.18 -9.22 -5.60
N CYS A 56 -9.30 -9.91 -4.46
CA CYS A 56 -8.88 -9.37 -3.17
C CYS A 56 -8.36 -10.47 -2.22
N ARG A 57 -7.83 -10.04 -1.08
CA ARG A 57 -7.50 -10.88 0.08
C ARG A 57 -8.22 -10.32 1.31
N TYR A 58 -8.91 -11.17 2.06
CA TYR A 58 -9.62 -10.79 3.29
C TYR A 58 -9.40 -11.83 4.40
N PRO A 59 -9.52 -11.45 5.68
CA PRO A 59 -9.55 -12.38 6.80
C PRO A 59 -10.97 -12.94 6.99
N SER A 60 -11.07 -14.23 7.31
CA SER A 60 -12.32 -14.96 7.52
C SER A 60 -12.21 -15.94 8.69
N ARG A 61 -13.32 -16.09 9.42
CA ARG A 61 -13.48 -17.13 10.44
C ARG A 61 -13.88 -18.48 9.85
N HIS A 62 -14.40 -18.51 8.63
CA HIS A 62 -14.92 -19.71 7.98
C HIS A 62 -13.81 -20.46 7.25
N ASP A 63 -13.83 -21.79 7.35
CA ASP A 63 -12.98 -22.65 6.52
C ASP A 63 -13.59 -22.75 5.12
N LEU A 64 -12.80 -22.40 4.11
CA LEU A 64 -13.19 -22.38 2.70
C LEU A 64 -12.21 -23.23 1.91
N ARG A 65 -12.70 -23.96 0.90
CA ARG A 65 -11.84 -24.70 -0.04
C ARG A 65 -11.47 -23.84 -1.24
N VAL A 66 -10.25 -24.03 -1.72
CA VAL A 66 -9.83 -23.53 -3.04
C VAL A 66 -10.74 -24.15 -4.11
N GLY A 67 -11.25 -23.32 -5.02
CA GLY A 67 -12.23 -23.68 -6.03
C GLY A 67 -13.69 -23.34 -5.66
N THR A 68 -14.00 -23.12 -4.38
CA THR A 68 -15.35 -22.71 -3.93
C THR A 68 -15.73 -21.34 -4.49
N TRP A 69 -16.99 -21.20 -4.91
CA TRP A 69 -17.59 -19.94 -5.31
C TRP A 69 -18.25 -19.25 -4.13
N ILE A 70 -18.04 -17.94 -4.02
CA ILE A 70 -18.63 -17.06 -3.01
C ILE A 70 -19.18 -15.80 -3.68
N THR A 71 -20.02 -15.07 -2.96
CA THR A 71 -20.54 -13.76 -3.37
C THR A 71 -19.94 -12.69 -2.48
N LEU A 72 -19.36 -11.65 -3.08
CA LEU A 72 -18.87 -10.45 -2.41
C LEU A 72 -19.86 -9.31 -2.66
N GLN A 73 -20.29 -8.67 -1.58
CA GLN A 73 -21.18 -7.50 -1.61
C GLN A 73 -20.45 -6.30 -1.00
N LEU A 74 -20.45 -5.19 -1.73
CA LEU A 74 -19.85 -3.92 -1.31
C LEU A 74 -20.96 -2.98 -0.80
N GLY A 75 -20.77 -2.43 0.39
CA GLY A 75 -21.71 -1.48 1.00
C GLY A 75 -21.37 -1.12 2.45
N ASP A 76 -21.69 0.11 2.84
CA ASP A 76 -21.43 0.65 4.19
C ASP A 76 -22.62 0.45 5.13
N ALA A 77 -22.60 -0.65 5.89
CA ALA A 77 -23.47 -0.89 7.05
C ALA A 77 -24.98 -1.05 6.71
N PRO A 78 -25.85 -1.40 7.69
CA PRO A 78 -27.00 -2.29 7.43
C PRO A 78 -28.22 -1.66 6.72
N ASN A 79 -28.24 -0.34 6.53
CA ASN A 79 -29.37 0.38 5.92
C ASN A 79 -29.02 1.03 4.57
N SER A 80 -27.81 0.80 4.06
CA SER A 80 -27.36 1.36 2.79
C SER A 80 -27.49 0.34 1.66
N GLU A 81 -27.94 0.83 0.51
CA GLU A 81 -28.19 0.06 -0.71
C GLU A 81 -26.92 -0.69 -1.16
N ILE A 82 -27.00 -2.03 -1.28
CA ILE A 82 -25.88 -2.88 -1.69
C ILE A 82 -25.43 -2.43 -3.09
N THR A 83 -24.32 -1.72 -3.14
CA THR A 83 -23.97 -0.91 -4.32
C THR A 83 -23.42 -1.78 -5.45
N THR A 84 -22.82 -2.92 -5.12
CA THR A 84 -22.32 -3.91 -6.08
C THR A 84 -22.25 -5.29 -5.44
N SER A 85 -22.75 -6.30 -6.15
CA SER A 85 -22.66 -7.72 -5.77
C SER A 85 -21.99 -8.49 -6.90
N VAL A 86 -20.90 -9.21 -6.61
CA VAL A 86 -20.14 -9.99 -7.59
C VAL A 86 -19.86 -11.41 -7.09
N ARG A 87 -19.67 -12.35 -8.01
CA ARG A 87 -19.11 -13.66 -7.66
C ARG A 87 -17.59 -13.65 -7.71
N ALA A 88 -16.99 -14.41 -6.81
CA ALA A 88 -15.56 -14.69 -6.80
C ALA A 88 -15.31 -16.18 -6.51
N GLN A 89 -14.20 -16.70 -7.03
CA GLN A 89 -13.71 -18.04 -6.72
C GLN A 89 -12.52 -17.96 -5.76
N VAL A 90 -12.52 -18.80 -4.72
CA VAL A 90 -11.39 -18.94 -3.81
C VAL A 90 -10.21 -19.56 -4.55
N LYS A 91 -9.08 -18.85 -4.60
CA LYS A 91 -7.83 -19.30 -5.27
C LYS A 91 -6.73 -19.68 -4.29
N SER A 92 -6.71 -19.06 -3.12
CA SER A 92 -5.74 -19.40 -2.06
C SER A 92 -6.36 -19.26 -0.69
N VAL A 93 -5.92 -20.10 0.23
CA VAL A 93 -6.32 -20.08 1.64
C VAL A 93 -5.05 -20.21 2.45
N HIS A 94 -4.72 -19.17 3.22
CA HIS A 94 -3.61 -19.21 4.16
C HIS A 94 -4.17 -19.48 5.55
N LEU A 95 -3.81 -20.63 6.10
CA LEU A 95 -4.12 -21.03 7.46
C LEU A 95 -3.48 -20.04 8.45
N PRO A 96 -4.16 -19.72 9.57
CA PRO A 96 -3.60 -18.88 10.62
C PRO A 96 -2.38 -19.55 11.27
N GLN A 97 -1.34 -18.79 11.61
CA GLN A 97 -0.13 -19.33 12.25
C GLN A 97 -0.31 -19.47 13.76
N SER A 98 -1.25 -18.73 14.35
CA SER A 98 -1.66 -18.86 15.75
C SER A 98 -3.18 -19.00 15.87
N PRO A 99 -3.71 -19.67 16.92
CA PRO A 99 -5.16 -19.83 17.12
C PRO A 99 -5.90 -18.51 17.44
N ARG A 100 -5.23 -17.36 17.40
CA ARG A 100 -5.82 -16.01 17.52
C ARG A 100 -5.98 -15.30 16.18
N GLU A 101 -5.39 -15.83 15.11
CA GLU A 101 -5.47 -15.27 13.76
C GLU A 101 -6.66 -15.86 12.96
N MET A 102 -7.08 -15.14 11.93
CA MET A 102 -8.12 -15.57 10.99
C MET A 102 -7.49 -16.18 9.72
N HIS A 103 -8.24 -17.05 9.03
CA HIS A 103 -7.85 -17.55 7.71
C HIS A 103 -7.76 -16.38 6.74
N HIS A 104 -6.67 -16.26 5.99
CA HIS A 104 -6.57 -15.25 4.93
C HIS A 104 -6.92 -15.88 3.60
N ILE A 105 -8.11 -15.52 3.10
CA ILE A 105 -8.67 -16.03 1.85
C ILE A 105 -8.25 -15.08 0.73
N GLY A 106 -7.68 -15.63 -0.36
CA GLY A 106 -7.41 -14.93 -1.60
C GLY A 106 -8.39 -15.38 -2.69
N VAL A 107 -9.09 -14.44 -3.32
CA VAL A 107 -10.18 -14.73 -4.26
C VAL A 107 -9.97 -14.01 -5.59
N GLU A 108 -10.43 -14.63 -6.68
CA GLU A 108 -10.45 -14.06 -8.04
C GLU A 108 -11.91 -13.82 -8.47
N LEU A 109 -12.22 -12.62 -8.95
CA LEU A 109 -13.54 -12.22 -9.45
C LEU A 109 -13.88 -12.98 -10.74
N GLU A 110 -15.16 -13.27 -10.93
CA GLU A 110 -15.68 -13.81 -12.20
C GLU A 110 -15.45 -12.84 -13.36
N THR A 111 -15.76 -11.56 -13.13
CA THR A 111 -15.54 -10.47 -14.08
C THR A 111 -14.55 -9.47 -13.46
N PRO A 112 -13.31 -9.37 -13.97
CA PRO A 112 -12.34 -8.38 -13.50
C PRO A 112 -12.83 -6.95 -13.70
N GLY A 113 -12.61 -6.08 -12.71
CA GLY A 113 -13.06 -4.70 -12.75
C GLY A 113 -12.74 -3.92 -11.46
N ASN A 114 -12.75 -2.58 -11.55
CA ASN A 114 -12.58 -1.69 -10.40
C ASN A 114 -13.89 -1.57 -9.58
N ILE A 115 -14.39 -2.70 -9.07
CA ILE A 115 -15.56 -2.73 -8.19
C ILE A 115 -15.29 -2.12 -6.82
N TRP A 116 -14.01 -1.96 -6.45
CA TRP A 116 -13.53 -1.51 -5.14
C TRP A 116 -13.66 0.00 -4.91
N SER A 117 -14.27 0.73 -5.86
CA SER A 117 -14.42 2.20 -5.85
C SER A 117 -13.10 2.95 -5.60
N VAL A 118 -11.99 2.46 -6.15
CA VAL A 118 -10.70 3.16 -6.07
C VAL A 118 -10.75 4.35 -7.05
N PRO A 119 -10.65 5.61 -6.58
CA PRO A 119 -10.88 6.80 -7.42
C PRO A 119 -9.73 7.09 -8.39
N SER A 120 -8.55 6.52 -8.15
CA SER A 120 -7.37 6.65 -9.01
C SER A 120 -6.67 5.29 -9.05
N PRO A 121 -7.19 4.32 -9.84
CA PRO A 121 -6.63 2.98 -9.91
C PRO A 121 -5.30 3.00 -10.68
N PRO A 122 -4.42 2.00 -10.48
CA PRO A 122 -3.21 1.81 -11.26
C PRO A 122 -3.50 1.72 -12.76
N THR A 123 -2.57 2.18 -13.60
CA THR A 123 -2.76 2.22 -15.06
C THR A 123 -3.13 0.87 -15.66
N ASP A 124 -2.58 -0.23 -15.12
CA ASP A 124 -2.86 -1.60 -15.55
C ASP A 124 -4.28 -2.10 -15.18
N TRP A 125 -5.07 -1.33 -14.43
CA TRP A 125 -6.49 -1.63 -14.15
C TRP A 125 -7.44 -1.00 -15.18
N LEU A 126 -6.99 -0.03 -15.97
CA LEU A 126 -7.83 0.75 -16.88
C LEU A 126 -8.11 0.04 -18.22
N ASP A 127 -7.42 -1.07 -18.47
CA ASP A 127 -7.26 -1.69 -19.79
C ASP A 127 -8.05 -3.01 -20.10
N PRO A 128 -9.16 -3.41 -19.42
CA PRO A 128 -9.96 -4.57 -19.86
C PRO A 128 -10.80 -4.36 -21.12
N LEU A 129 -11.29 -3.13 -21.36
CA LEU A 129 -12.34 -2.88 -22.37
C LEU A 129 -11.80 -2.75 -23.81
N GLU A 130 -10.56 -2.31 -24.00
CA GLU A 130 -9.99 -2.16 -25.36
C GLU A 130 -9.46 -3.49 -25.94
N ARG A 131 -9.06 -4.43 -25.09
CA ARG A 131 -8.44 -5.69 -25.53
C ARG A 131 -9.41 -6.72 -26.11
N GLY A 132 -10.73 -6.49 -26.00
CA GLY A 132 -11.77 -7.35 -26.57
C GLY A 132 -12.02 -7.15 -28.08
N PHE A 133 -11.50 -6.08 -28.69
CA PHE A 133 -11.86 -5.67 -30.06
C PHE A 133 -10.77 -5.84 -31.13
N ARG A 134 -9.60 -6.41 -30.80
CA ARG A 134 -8.58 -6.79 -31.79
C ARG A 134 -8.13 -8.23 -31.56
N GLY A 135 -8.58 -9.12 -32.44
CA GLY A 135 -8.30 -10.55 -32.34
C GLY A 135 -6.90 -10.92 -32.81
N ASN A 136 -6.45 -12.07 -32.30
CA ASN A 136 -5.80 -13.16 -33.01
C ASN A 136 -5.97 -14.40 -32.10
N GLY A 137 -6.35 -15.59 -32.55
CA GLY A 137 -6.49 -16.04 -33.92
C GLY A 137 -5.79 -17.36 -34.20
N GLU A 138 -5.83 -18.34 -33.28
CA GLU A 138 -5.29 -19.69 -33.53
C GLU A 138 -6.04 -20.77 -32.73
N THR A 139 -6.78 -21.60 -33.49
CA THR A 139 -7.22 -23.01 -33.30
C THR A 139 -6.96 -23.72 -31.95
N ALA A 140 -7.92 -24.42 -31.33
CA ALA A 140 -8.68 -25.54 -31.92
C ALA A 140 -9.95 -25.99 -31.13
N SER A 141 -10.89 -26.61 -31.87
CA SER A 141 -11.93 -27.62 -31.53
C SER A 141 -12.20 -28.08 -30.07
N ALA A 142 -13.43 -28.43 -29.65
CA ALA A 142 -14.66 -28.74 -30.40
C ALA A 142 -15.97 -28.77 -29.57
N THR A 143 -17.11 -28.80 -30.31
CA THR A 143 -18.44 -29.38 -29.99
C THR A 143 -19.32 -28.77 -28.87
N GLY A 144 -20.46 -28.17 -29.29
CA GLY A 144 -21.48 -27.46 -28.48
C GLY A 144 -22.43 -28.34 -27.64
N PRO A 145 -23.78 -28.17 -27.63
CA PRO A 145 -24.66 -27.32 -28.44
C PRO A 145 -25.49 -26.26 -27.65
N ALA A 146 -26.33 -25.50 -28.36
CA ALA A 146 -27.09 -24.35 -27.85
C ALA A 146 -28.38 -24.69 -27.06
N ARG A 147 -28.80 -23.74 -26.21
CA ARG A 147 -30.19 -23.35 -25.87
C ARG A 147 -30.11 -21.95 -25.23
N SER A 148 -30.42 -20.87 -25.97
CA SER A 148 -31.76 -20.37 -26.29
C SER A 148 -32.49 -19.83 -25.05
N SER A 149 -32.61 -18.51 -25.01
CA SER A 149 -33.27 -17.71 -23.99
C SER A 149 -34.79 -17.82 -24.06
N VAL A 150 -35.44 -17.97 -22.90
CA VAL A 150 -36.87 -17.66 -22.73
C VAL A 150 -37.01 -16.66 -21.59
N LEU A 151 -37.49 -15.47 -21.92
CA LEU A 151 -38.00 -14.49 -20.97
C LEU A 151 -39.29 -15.07 -20.36
N VAL A 152 -39.45 -15.01 -19.03
CA VAL A 152 -40.75 -15.27 -18.38
C VAL A 152 -41.15 -14.02 -17.61
N GLU A 153 -42.11 -13.29 -18.19
CA GLU A 153 -42.82 -12.21 -17.53
C GLU A 153 -44.13 -12.77 -16.92
N MET A 154 -44.26 -12.61 -15.60
CA MET A 154 -45.47 -12.35 -14.81
C MET A 154 -46.83 -12.99 -15.20
N PRO A 155 -47.53 -13.65 -14.25
CA PRO A 155 -48.97 -13.87 -14.33
C PRO A 155 -49.78 -13.09 -13.26
N LYS A 156 -50.79 -12.34 -13.73
CA LYS A 156 -51.98 -11.96 -12.93
C LYS A 156 -53.02 -13.09 -13.01
N PRO A 157 -53.89 -13.28 -12.00
CA PRO A 157 -54.84 -14.40 -11.98
C PRO A 157 -56.10 -14.12 -12.81
N HIS A 158 -56.54 -15.11 -13.58
CA HIS A 158 -57.91 -15.19 -14.09
C HIS A 158 -58.59 -16.51 -13.68
N ARG A 159 -59.82 -16.34 -13.22
CA ARG A 159 -60.90 -17.30 -12.94
C ARG A 159 -61.13 -18.34 -14.06
N SER A 160 -61.36 -19.60 -13.69
CA SER A 160 -62.09 -20.60 -14.49
C SER A 160 -62.63 -21.74 -13.60
N GLU A 161 -63.55 -22.54 -14.14
CA GLU A 161 -64.52 -23.38 -13.43
C GLU A 161 -64.09 -24.82 -13.09
N ALA A 162 -64.75 -25.36 -12.05
CA ALA A 162 -65.23 -26.75 -11.83
C ALA A 162 -64.23 -27.94 -11.87
N PRO A 163 -64.44 -28.97 -11.02
CA PRO A 163 -65.52 -29.95 -11.27
C PRO A 163 -66.40 -30.31 -10.04
N GLU A 164 -67.57 -30.91 -10.30
CA GLU A 164 -68.48 -31.49 -9.29
C GLU A 164 -68.05 -32.91 -8.83
N PRO A 165 -68.78 -33.53 -7.87
CA PRO A 165 -69.87 -34.41 -8.30
C PRO A 165 -71.18 -34.43 -7.44
N VAL A 166 -72.34 -34.33 -8.12
CA VAL A 166 -73.55 -35.21 -8.11
C VAL A 166 -74.06 -35.77 -6.75
N ILE A 167 -75.34 -35.65 -6.34
CA ILE A 167 -76.56 -36.46 -6.65
C ILE A 167 -77.71 -35.88 -5.78
N SER A 168 -79.02 -35.88 -6.10
CA SER A 168 -79.83 -35.90 -7.33
C SER A 168 -81.29 -35.59 -6.90
N ALA A 169 -82.05 -34.85 -7.71
CA ALA A 169 -83.51 -34.80 -7.59
C ALA A 169 -84.14 -35.61 -8.75
N GLN A 170 -84.95 -36.63 -8.43
CA GLN A 170 -85.61 -37.45 -9.43
C GLN A 170 -86.93 -36.81 -9.87
N ASN A 171 -87.03 -36.44 -11.14
CA ASN A 171 -88.30 -36.26 -11.81
C ASN A 171 -88.73 -37.61 -12.40
N VAL A 172 -90.00 -37.98 -12.23
CA VAL A 172 -90.62 -39.15 -12.86
C VAL A 172 -91.99 -38.74 -13.40
N ALA A 173 -92.17 -38.80 -14.72
CA ALA A 173 -93.46 -39.03 -15.42
C ALA A 173 -93.27 -39.01 -16.95
N GLU A 174 -92.58 -40.01 -17.48
CA GLU A 174 -93.02 -40.73 -18.71
C GLU A 174 -94.40 -41.37 -18.42
N GLU A 175 -95.28 -41.72 -19.36
CA GLU A 175 -95.37 -41.62 -20.83
C GLU A 175 -96.84 -41.94 -21.23
N ALA A 176 -97.28 -41.63 -22.47
CA ALA A 176 -98.41 -42.25 -23.23
C ALA A 176 -99.82 -42.37 -22.56
N GLU A 177 -100.99 -42.46 -23.22
CA GLU A 177 -101.51 -42.33 -24.59
C GLU A 177 -103.02 -41.95 -24.44
N GLU A 178 -103.83 -41.52 -25.41
CA GLU A 178 -103.76 -41.38 -26.87
C GLU A 178 -104.66 -40.17 -27.27
N ARG A 179 -104.51 -39.64 -28.49
CA ARG A 179 -105.58 -38.86 -29.16
C ARG A 179 -105.49 -39.01 -30.69
N VAL A 180 -106.41 -39.74 -31.30
CA VAL A 180 -106.54 -39.84 -32.77
C VAL A 180 -107.94 -39.40 -33.27
N ALA A 181 -107.91 -38.44 -34.20
CA ALA A 181 -108.87 -38.08 -35.27
C ALA A 181 -110.41 -38.22 -35.10
N SER A 182 -111.09 -37.12 -35.44
CA SER A 182 -112.50 -37.03 -35.89
C SER A 182 -112.81 -37.94 -37.10
N PRO A 183 -114.09 -38.29 -37.40
CA PRO A 183 -114.98 -37.34 -38.11
C PRO A 183 -116.51 -37.46 -37.81
N ALA A 184 -117.28 -36.47 -38.32
CA ALA A 184 -118.74 -36.50 -38.51
C ALA A 184 -119.09 -37.15 -39.90
N PRO A 185 -120.36 -37.40 -40.33
CA PRO A 185 -121.66 -36.82 -39.89
C PRO A 185 -122.87 -37.80 -39.79
N ALA A 186 -124.08 -37.22 -39.70
CA ALA A 186 -125.43 -37.83 -39.56
C ALA A 186 -125.97 -38.55 -40.84
N PRO A 187 -127.25 -39.00 -40.99
CA PRO A 187 -128.45 -38.94 -40.10
C PRO A 187 -129.37 -40.22 -40.09
N GLN A 188 -130.56 -40.10 -39.45
CA GLN A 188 -131.93 -40.59 -39.85
C GLN A 188 -132.77 -41.18 -38.69
N VAL A 189 -134.02 -40.70 -38.43
CA VAL A 189 -135.38 -41.22 -38.82
C VAL A 189 -135.61 -42.68 -38.33
N VAL A 190 -136.66 -43.09 -37.59
CA VAL A 190 -138.14 -43.12 -37.83
C VAL A 190 -138.85 -43.19 -36.45
N SER A 191 -139.78 -42.31 -36.03
CA SER A 191 -141.23 -42.22 -36.31
C SER A 191 -142.11 -43.44 -35.92
N SER A 192 -143.10 -43.26 -35.02
CA SER A 192 -144.47 -43.85 -35.16
C SER A 192 -145.45 -43.45 -34.03
N GLN A 193 -146.48 -42.66 -34.38
CA GLN A 193 -147.86 -42.85 -33.88
C GLN A 193 -148.54 -43.95 -34.78
N PRO A 194 -149.88 -44.23 -34.87
CA PRO A 194 -151.06 -43.60 -34.25
C PRO A 194 -152.36 -44.46 -33.99
N LYS A 195 -153.37 -43.81 -33.37
CA LYS A 195 -154.84 -43.82 -33.74
C LYS A 195 -155.75 -45.09 -33.54
N PRO A 196 -157.11 -44.95 -33.61
CA PRO A 196 -158.06 -45.71 -32.76
C PRO A 196 -159.12 -46.59 -33.49
N GLY A 197 -159.99 -47.28 -32.73
CA GLY A 197 -161.07 -48.15 -33.26
C GLY A 197 -162.37 -48.27 -32.41
N ARG A 198 -163.33 -47.37 -32.65
CA ARG A 198 -164.81 -47.51 -32.76
C ARG A 198 -165.56 -48.74 -32.15
N LEU A 199 -166.53 -48.46 -31.23
CA LEU A 199 -167.87 -49.08 -30.95
C LEU A 199 -167.95 -50.63 -30.75
N ILE A 200 -168.80 -51.23 -29.90
CA ILE A 200 -170.13 -50.89 -29.35
C ILE A 200 -170.21 -51.27 -27.86
N LEU A 201 -170.90 -50.47 -27.04
CA LEU A 201 -171.07 -50.69 -25.59
C LEU A 201 -172.14 -51.75 -25.27
N THR A 202 -171.80 -52.69 -24.36
CA THR A 202 -172.77 -53.36 -23.48
C THR A 202 -172.76 -52.71 -22.09
N GLN A 203 -173.82 -52.94 -21.31
CA GLN A 203 -174.21 -52.11 -20.16
C GLN A 203 -173.15 -51.98 -19.04
N ASP A 204 -172.26 -52.96 -18.87
CA ASP A 204 -171.17 -52.92 -17.88
C ASP A 204 -170.03 -51.93 -18.22
N GLN A 205 -169.85 -51.59 -19.50
CA GLN A 205 -168.78 -50.66 -19.91
C GLN A 205 -169.04 -49.23 -19.41
N LEU A 206 -170.29 -48.83 -19.19
CA LEU A 206 -170.64 -47.47 -18.73
C LEU A 206 -170.08 -47.19 -17.32
N VAL A 207 -170.11 -48.19 -16.43
CA VAL A 207 -169.57 -48.08 -15.07
C VAL A 207 -168.04 -48.01 -15.08
N SER A 208 -167.39 -48.80 -15.94
CA SER A 208 -165.93 -48.78 -16.10
C SER A 208 -165.43 -47.45 -16.70
N VAL A 209 -166.12 -46.90 -17.70
CA VAL A 209 -165.80 -45.59 -18.29
C VAL A 209 -166.01 -44.44 -17.29
N MET A 210 -167.06 -44.50 -16.46
CA MET A 210 -167.27 -43.51 -15.39
C MET A 210 -166.16 -43.57 -14.32
N ARG A 211 -165.76 -44.77 -13.88
CA ARG A 211 -164.66 -44.95 -12.93
C ARG A 211 -163.32 -44.48 -13.52
N GLY A 212 -163.03 -44.86 -14.77
CA GLY A 212 -161.82 -44.43 -15.48
C GLY A 212 -161.73 -42.91 -15.65
N LYS A 213 -162.84 -42.23 -15.99
CA LYS A 213 -162.89 -40.77 -16.08
C LYS A 213 -162.72 -40.08 -14.73
N LEU A 214 -163.32 -40.60 -13.65
CA LEU A 214 -163.12 -40.08 -12.30
C LEU A 214 -161.67 -40.25 -11.82
N GLN A 215 -161.06 -41.42 -12.08
CA GLN A 215 -159.67 -41.66 -11.71
C GLN A 215 -158.70 -40.81 -12.54
N GLN A 216 -158.92 -40.66 -13.84
CA GLN A 216 -158.13 -39.78 -14.70
C GLN A 216 -158.27 -38.29 -14.29
N ALA A 217 -159.45 -37.87 -13.83
CA ALA A 217 -159.65 -36.53 -13.26
C ALA A 217 -158.91 -36.36 -11.92
N ALA A 218 -158.91 -37.37 -11.05
CA ALA A 218 -158.17 -37.35 -9.79
C ALA A 218 -156.64 -37.34 -10.03
N GLU A 219 -156.13 -38.17 -10.94
CA GLU A 219 -154.70 -38.20 -11.31
C GLU A 219 -154.25 -36.89 -11.96
N ASN A 220 -155.10 -36.27 -12.79
CA ASN A 220 -154.83 -34.95 -13.35
C ASN A 220 -154.84 -33.87 -12.26
N ALA A 221 -155.80 -33.87 -11.33
CA ALA A 221 -155.84 -32.93 -10.22
C ALA A 221 -154.64 -33.08 -9.27
N VAL A 222 -154.18 -34.31 -9.01
CA VAL A 222 -152.96 -34.58 -8.23
C VAL A 222 -151.72 -34.13 -8.97
N ARG A 223 -151.60 -34.39 -10.29
CA ARG A 223 -150.48 -33.91 -11.10
C ARG A 223 -150.44 -32.39 -11.16
N GLU A 224 -151.58 -31.74 -11.34
CA GLU A 224 -151.74 -30.29 -11.39
C GLU A 224 -151.46 -29.64 -10.02
N ALA A 225 -151.84 -30.28 -8.90
CA ALA A 225 -151.45 -29.85 -7.55
C ALA A 225 -149.95 -30.03 -7.29
N MET A 226 -149.36 -31.13 -7.75
CA MET A 226 -147.91 -31.39 -7.65
C MET A 226 -147.11 -30.39 -8.50
N GLU A 227 -147.60 -30.03 -9.69
CA GLU A 227 -147.01 -28.98 -10.53
C GLU A 227 -147.21 -27.57 -9.96
N ARG A 228 -148.36 -27.26 -9.34
CA ARG A 228 -148.64 -25.92 -8.76
C ARG A 228 -148.01 -25.67 -7.40
N GLN A 229 -147.84 -26.69 -6.56
CA GLN A 229 -147.35 -26.51 -5.18
C GLN A 229 -146.02 -27.22 -4.90
N PHE A 230 -145.85 -28.48 -5.33
CA PHE A 230 -144.66 -29.25 -4.99
C PHE A 230 -143.44 -28.86 -5.84
N ASN A 231 -143.58 -28.76 -7.16
CA ASN A 231 -142.47 -28.38 -8.05
C ASN A 231 -141.88 -26.99 -7.75
N PRO A 232 -142.67 -25.93 -7.47
CA PRO A 232 -142.13 -24.64 -7.06
C PRO A 232 -141.44 -24.70 -5.70
N ALA A 233 -142.04 -25.36 -4.70
CA ALA A 233 -141.44 -25.51 -3.38
C ALA A 233 -140.13 -26.30 -3.42
N MET A 234 -140.05 -27.38 -4.23
CA MET A 234 -138.83 -28.16 -4.40
C MET A 234 -137.74 -27.38 -5.14
N ARG A 235 -138.09 -26.57 -6.15
CA ARG A 235 -137.13 -25.67 -6.82
C ARG A 235 -136.62 -24.57 -5.88
N LEU A 236 -137.48 -23.99 -5.05
CA LEU A 236 -137.09 -23.03 -4.02
C LEU A 236 -136.19 -23.67 -2.95
N ALA A 237 -136.47 -24.91 -2.53
CA ALA A 237 -135.62 -25.64 -1.61
C ALA A 237 -134.25 -25.95 -2.20
N ILE A 238 -134.18 -26.39 -3.47
CA ILE A 238 -132.91 -26.62 -4.17
C ILE A 238 -132.13 -25.31 -4.32
N ALA A 239 -132.78 -24.22 -4.73
CA ALA A 239 -132.14 -22.91 -4.85
C ALA A 239 -131.59 -22.41 -3.50
N ALA A 240 -132.33 -22.57 -2.40
CA ALA A 240 -131.87 -22.24 -1.05
C ALA A 240 -130.70 -23.12 -0.58
N ILE A 241 -130.67 -24.42 -0.97
CA ILE A 241 -129.55 -25.32 -0.71
C ILE A 241 -128.31 -24.92 -1.55
N GLU A 242 -128.51 -24.51 -2.80
CA GLU A 242 -127.42 -24.03 -3.67
C GLU A 242 -126.87 -22.67 -3.20
N GLU A 243 -127.73 -21.75 -2.76
CA GLU A 243 -127.35 -20.46 -2.18
C GLU A 243 -126.59 -20.63 -0.85
N THR A 244 -127.09 -21.46 0.07
CA THR A 244 -126.38 -21.77 1.32
C THR A 244 -125.08 -22.54 1.06
N ARG A 245 -125.01 -23.43 0.06
CA ARG A 245 -123.77 -24.08 -0.37
C ARG A 245 -122.77 -23.09 -0.96
N ALA A 246 -123.21 -22.17 -1.84
CA ALA A 246 -122.36 -21.15 -2.43
C ALA A 246 -121.81 -20.19 -1.36
N GLY A 247 -122.65 -19.72 -0.44
CA GLY A 247 -122.24 -18.93 0.71
C GLY A 247 -121.25 -19.68 1.62
N SER A 248 -121.46 -20.99 1.83
CA SER A 248 -120.53 -21.83 2.60
C SER A 248 -119.18 -22.00 1.90
N ILE A 249 -119.15 -22.16 0.57
CA ILE A 249 -117.91 -22.25 -0.20
C ILE A 249 -117.11 -20.95 -0.08
N ILE A 250 -117.77 -19.80 -0.25
CA ILE A 250 -117.14 -18.47 -0.10
C ILE A 250 -116.59 -18.30 1.33
N GLN A 251 -117.38 -18.62 2.37
CA GLN A 251 -116.91 -18.53 3.76
C GLN A 251 -115.72 -19.46 4.06
N VAL A 252 -115.69 -20.67 3.49
CA VAL A 252 -114.54 -21.59 3.64
C VAL A 252 -113.31 -21.09 2.89
N GLU A 253 -113.48 -20.48 1.73
CA GLU A 253 -112.38 -19.88 0.95
C GLU A 253 -111.83 -18.60 1.61
N GLU A 254 -112.70 -17.74 2.14
CA GLU A 254 -112.35 -16.57 2.96
C GLU A 254 -111.62 -16.99 4.24
N ALA A 255 -112.14 -17.97 4.99
CA ALA A 255 -111.48 -18.50 6.18
C ALA A 255 -110.11 -19.15 5.85
N SER A 256 -110.02 -19.92 4.75
CA SER A 256 -108.78 -20.54 4.28
C SER A 256 -107.74 -19.52 3.83
N THR A 257 -108.14 -18.49 3.09
CA THR A 257 -107.24 -17.40 2.68
C THR A 257 -106.78 -16.58 3.88
N GLN A 258 -107.67 -16.30 4.84
CA GLN A 258 -107.32 -15.61 6.07
C GLN A 258 -106.36 -16.44 6.94
N GLN A 259 -106.59 -17.75 7.10
CA GLN A 259 -105.68 -18.66 7.81
C GLN A 259 -104.30 -18.76 7.12
N ARG A 260 -104.26 -18.81 5.79
CA ARG A 260 -103.00 -18.81 5.04
C ARG A 260 -102.24 -17.50 5.23
N ASN A 261 -102.95 -16.37 5.17
CA ASN A 261 -102.34 -15.06 5.32
C ASN A 261 -101.81 -14.86 6.75
N THR A 262 -102.54 -15.27 7.79
CA THR A 262 -102.03 -15.19 9.19
C THR A 262 -100.80 -16.08 9.40
N LEU A 263 -100.76 -17.28 8.84
CA LEU A 263 -99.57 -18.15 8.87
C LEU A 263 -98.38 -17.53 8.12
N LEU A 264 -98.60 -16.95 6.93
CA LEU A 264 -97.55 -16.27 6.16
C LEU A 264 -97.03 -15.02 6.87
N HIS A 265 -97.89 -14.25 7.52
CA HIS A 265 -97.48 -13.10 8.33
C HIS A 265 -96.71 -13.53 9.58
N ALA A 266 -97.15 -14.58 10.28
CA ALA A 266 -96.46 -15.13 11.46
C ALA A 266 -95.05 -15.63 11.09
N THR A 267 -94.94 -16.51 10.10
CA THR A 267 -93.64 -17.04 9.64
C THR A 267 -92.72 -15.95 9.09
N ARG A 268 -93.25 -14.94 8.38
CA ARG A 268 -92.45 -13.78 7.95
C ARG A 268 -91.98 -12.92 9.12
N SER A 269 -92.81 -12.71 10.13
CA SER A 269 -92.43 -11.95 11.33
C SER A 269 -91.31 -12.67 12.09
N GLU A 270 -91.48 -13.98 12.34
CA GLU A 270 -90.50 -14.83 13.03
C GLU A 270 -89.16 -14.89 12.28
N LEU A 271 -89.19 -14.92 10.94
CA LEU A 271 -87.96 -14.86 10.12
C LEU A 271 -87.30 -13.47 10.15
N LEU A 272 -88.06 -12.38 10.18
CA LEU A 272 -87.51 -11.04 10.30
C LEU A 272 -86.88 -10.81 11.69
N GLU A 273 -87.57 -11.23 12.75
CA GLU A 273 -87.09 -11.17 14.14
C GLU A 273 -85.79 -11.96 14.32
N ARG A 274 -85.71 -13.20 13.80
CA ARG A 274 -84.46 -13.99 13.77
C ARG A 274 -83.34 -13.37 12.93
N LEU A 275 -83.66 -12.63 11.88
CA LEU A 275 -82.66 -11.93 11.08
C LEU A 275 -82.14 -10.68 11.79
N GLU A 276 -83.02 -9.93 12.46
CA GLU A 276 -82.68 -8.76 13.28
C GLU A 276 -81.83 -9.16 14.48
N GLU A 277 -82.23 -10.20 15.23
CA GLU A 277 -81.45 -10.83 16.30
C GLU A 277 -80.05 -11.21 15.80
N ARG A 278 -79.95 -11.94 14.68
CA ARG A 278 -78.65 -12.35 14.12
C ARG A 278 -77.79 -11.19 13.61
N VAL A 279 -78.38 -10.10 13.14
CA VAL A 279 -77.64 -8.91 12.71
C VAL A 279 -77.07 -8.18 13.93
N GLU A 280 -77.86 -7.99 14.98
CA GLU A 280 -77.39 -7.35 16.21
C GLU A 280 -76.34 -8.22 16.92
N ASP A 281 -76.50 -9.55 16.93
CA ASP A 281 -75.49 -10.51 17.39
C ASP A 281 -74.14 -10.40 16.66
N VAL A 282 -74.18 -10.17 15.35
CA VAL A 282 -72.95 -9.95 14.54
C VAL A 282 -72.35 -8.59 14.82
N ARG A 283 -73.20 -7.56 15.00
CA ARG A 283 -72.79 -6.20 15.33
C ARG A 283 -72.11 -6.12 16.69
N VAL A 284 -72.72 -6.67 17.74
CA VAL A 284 -72.15 -6.71 19.10
C VAL A 284 -70.80 -7.46 19.11
N ARG A 285 -70.68 -8.55 18.35
CA ARG A 285 -69.40 -9.26 18.18
C ARG A 285 -68.35 -8.40 17.47
N TRP A 286 -68.73 -7.68 16.41
CA TRP A 286 -67.83 -6.81 15.66
C TRP A 286 -67.36 -5.62 16.50
N ASP A 287 -68.26 -4.96 17.22
CA ASP A 287 -67.94 -3.85 18.13
C ASP A 287 -66.99 -4.32 19.24
N ALA A 288 -67.23 -5.50 19.84
CA ALA A 288 -66.32 -6.11 20.81
C ALA A 288 -64.94 -6.48 20.21
N GLU A 289 -64.87 -6.90 18.95
CA GLU A 289 -63.60 -7.17 18.28
C GLU A 289 -62.83 -5.87 18.00
N LEU A 290 -63.52 -4.82 17.54
CA LEU A 290 -62.97 -3.47 17.31
C LEU A 290 -62.42 -2.85 18.60
N ASP A 291 -63.17 -2.90 19.70
CA ASP A 291 -62.69 -2.45 21.01
C ASP A 291 -61.47 -3.28 21.46
N GLY A 292 -61.46 -4.59 21.18
CA GLY A 292 -60.30 -5.45 21.39
C GLY A 292 -59.07 -5.01 20.59
N TYR A 293 -59.20 -4.62 19.32
CA TYR A 293 -58.10 -4.05 18.53
C TYR A 293 -57.65 -2.69 19.05
N ARG A 294 -58.61 -1.83 19.42
CA ARG A 294 -58.34 -0.50 19.97
C ARG A 294 -57.54 -0.58 21.26
N MET A 295 -57.96 -1.40 22.22
CA MET A 295 -57.24 -1.61 23.48
C MET A 295 -55.83 -2.15 23.25
N ARG A 296 -55.63 -3.08 22.30
CA ARG A 296 -54.29 -3.55 21.92
C ARG A 296 -53.43 -2.45 21.29
N ALA A 297 -54.01 -1.59 20.45
CA ALA A 297 -53.31 -0.46 19.86
C ALA A 297 -52.89 0.57 20.92
N GLU A 298 -53.78 0.91 21.84
CA GLU A 298 -53.51 1.81 22.97
C GLU A 298 -52.44 1.22 23.92
N GLU A 299 -52.44 -0.10 24.18
CA GLU A 299 -51.36 -0.77 24.92
C GLU A 299 -50.00 -0.65 24.21
N ILE A 300 -49.96 -0.90 22.89
CA ILE A 300 -48.73 -0.78 22.08
C ILE A 300 -48.22 0.66 22.10
N LEU A 301 -49.08 1.66 21.94
CA LEU A 301 -48.73 3.09 22.05
C LEU A 301 -48.12 3.42 23.42
N ASN A 302 -48.79 3.02 24.51
CA ASN A 302 -48.29 3.23 25.88
C ASN A 302 -46.94 2.54 26.12
N ARG A 303 -46.72 1.34 25.57
CA ARG A 303 -45.43 0.64 25.64
C ARG A 303 -44.34 1.37 24.85
N VAL A 304 -44.64 1.84 23.64
CA VAL A 304 -43.71 2.62 22.83
C VAL A 304 -43.34 3.93 23.54
N GLU A 305 -44.30 4.67 24.08
CA GLU A 305 -44.05 5.90 24.84
C GLU A 305 -43.21 5.66 26.11
N LYS A 306 -43.47 4.57 26.84
CA LYS A 306 -42.63 4.14 27.96
C LYS A 306 -41.19 3.82 27.53
N HIS A 307 -41.01 3.17 26.38
CA HIS A 307 -39.68 2.88 25.84
C HIS A 307 -38.95 4.13 25.34
N THR A 308 -39.62 5.07 24.65
CA THR A 308 -38.99 6.31 24.18
C THR A 308 -38.60 7.24 25.33
N THR A 309 -39.45 7.35 26.37
CA THR A 309 -39.12 8.12 27.58
C THR A 309 -37.95 7.52 28.36
N THR A 310 -37.89 6.19 28.48
CA THR A 310 -36.74 5.48 29.10
C THR A 310 -35.46 5.70 28.29
N ALA A 311 -35.48 5.43 26.98
CA ALA A 311 -34.31 5.59 26.12
C ALA A 311 -33.79 7.05 26.07
N ARG A 312 -34.69 8.04 26.16
CA ARG A 312 -34.30 9.45 26.27
C ARG A 312 -33.57 9.74 27.58
N ARG A 313 -34.06 9.21 28.70
CA ARG A 313 -33.42 9.33 30.01
C ARG A 313 -32.02 8.71 30.00
N ASP A 314 -31.89 7.50 29.48
CA ASP A 314 -30.62 6.78 29.42
C ASP A 314 -29.58 7.53 28.55
N LEU A 315 -30.04 8.13 27.44
CA LEU A 315 -29.20 8.94 26.55
C LEU A 315 -28.77 10.28 27.20
N ASP A 316 -29.62 10.93 27.97
CA ASP A 316 -29.27 12.14 28.72
C ASP A 316 -28.36 11.84 29.93
N GLU A 317 -28.51 10.68 30.57
CA GLU A 317 -27.58 10.18 31.59
C GLU A 317 -26.21 9.85 30.98
N ALA A 318 -26.16 9.16 29.84
CA ALA A 318 -24.93 8.87 29.11
C ALA A 318 -24.17 10.15 28.71
N LYS A 319 -24.87 11.19 28.21
CA LYS A 319 -24.26 12.51 27.96
C LYS A 319 -23.70 13.13 29.23
N ALA A 320 -24.45 13.08 30.34
CA ALA A 320 -23.99 13.65 31.60
C ALA A 320 -22.75 12.92 32.16
N VAL A 321 -22.59 11.62 31.86
CA VAL A 321 -21.38 10.84 32.19
C VAL A 321 -20.21 11.21 31.27
N THR A 322 -20.42 11.34 29.96
CA THR A 322 -19.34 11.72 29.02
C THR A 322 -18.86 13.16 29.27
N GLU A 323 -19.75 14.11 29.54
CA GLU A 323 -19.38 15.47 29.93
C GLU A 323 -18.55 15.50 31.22
N ARG A 324 -18.93 14.70 32.23
CA ARG A 324 -18.16 14.56 33.48
C ARG A 324 -16.78 13.95 33.22
N ALA A 325 -16.70 12.93 32.35
CA ALA A 325 -15.42 12.32 31.97
C ALA A 325 -14.51 13.32 31.26
N VAL A 326 -15.02 14.10 30.30
CA VAL A 326 -14.25 15.14 29.59
C VAL A 326 -13.77 16.22 30.56
N LYS A 327 -14.66 16.79 31.39
CA LYS A 327 -14.32 17.81 32.39
C LYS A 327 -13.26 17.35 33.40
N ASN A 328 -13.19 16.05 33.70
CA ASN A 328 -12.19 15.47 34.60
C ASN A 328 -10.86 15.15 33.89
N LEU A 329 -10.90 14.72 32.61
CA LEU A 329 -9.71 14.31 31.86
C LEU A 329 -8.95 15.49 31.26
N GLU A 330 -9.64 16.53 30.79
CA GLU A 330 -9.04 17.73 30.20
C GLU A 330 -7.95 18.37 31.08
N PRO A 331 -8.20 18.73 32.36
CA PRO A 331 -7.16 19.34 33.21
C PRO A 331 -6.00 18.37 33.52
N LEU A 332 -6.27 17.06 33.63
CA LEU A 332 -5.22 16.05 33.82
C LEU A 332 -4.29 16.02 32.60
N LEU A 333 -4.86 15.96 31.39
CA LEU A 333 -4.12 15.91 30.14
C LEU A 333 -3.32 17.19 29.90
N SER A 334 -3.92 18.36 30.14
CA SER A 334 -3.22 19.66 30.08
C SER A 334 -2.08 19.76 31.09
N SER A 335 -2.29 19.32 32.34
CA SER A 335 -1.24 19.34 33.38
C SER A 335 -0.10 18.36 33.08
N HIS A 336 -0.39 17.25 32.39
CA HIS A 336 0.62 16.30 31.94
C HIS A 336 1.44 16.88 30.78
N MET A 337 0.77 17.47 29.78
CA MET A 337 1.42 18.14 28.64
C MET A 337 2.32 19.30 29.05
N GLU A 338 1.88 20.15 29.99
CA GLU A 338 2.73 21.25 30.45
C GLU A 338 3.93 20.74 31.26
N ARG A 339 3.76 19.67 32.06
CA ARG A 339 4.89 19.03 32.78
C ARG A 339 5.90 18.40 31.82
N THR A 340 5.46 17.69 30.78
CA THR A 340 6.38 17.11 29.79
C THR A 340 7.05 18.20 28.94
N ARG A 341 6.36 19.30 28.63
CA ARG A 341 6.95 20.49 27.98
C ARG A 341 8.04 21.13 28.84
N GLN A 342 7.83 21.25 30.14
CA GLN A 342 8.82 21.78 31.09
C GLN A 342 10.05 20.87 31.20
N MET A 343 9.86 19.56 31.39
CA MET A 343 10.96 18.59 31.41
C MET A 343 11.78 18.62 30.11
N ALA A 344 11.14 18.65 28.94
CA ALA A 344 11.83 18.72 27.65
C ALA A 344 12.60 20.04 27.47
N ALA A 345 12.09 21.16 28.00
CA ALA A 345 12.80 22.43 28.00
C ALA A 345 14.03 22.40 28.93
N GLU A 346 13.92 21.84 30.13
CA GLU A 346 15.03 21.65 31.07
C GLU A 346 16.13 20.75 30.47
N GLU A 347 15.76 19.62 29.88
CA GLU A 347 16.69 18.73 29.16
C GLU A 347 17.38 19.43 27.98
N PHE A 348 16.64 20.22 27.20
CA PHE A 348 17.20 21.00 26.10
C PHE A 348 18.19 22.07 26.61
N HIS A 349 17.84 22.82 27.67
CA HIS A 349 18.73 23.82 28.25
C HIS A 349 20.00 23.20 28.83
N LEU A 350 19.89 22.07 29.52
CA LEU A 350 21.04 21.31 30.04
C LEU A 350 21.93 20.80 28.89
N GLY A 351 21.34 20.22 27.85
CA GLY A 351 22.05 19.75 26.66
C GLY A 351 22.76 20.88 25.91
N ALA A 352 22.11 22.03 25.75
CA ALA A 352 22.68 23.22 25.12
C ALA A 352 23.86 23.79 25.94
N ALA A 353 23.72 23.89 27.26
CA ALA A 353 24.80 24.33 28.14
C ALA A 353 26.02 23.41 28.06
N GLN A 354 25.81 22.08 28.11
CA GLN A 354 26.90 21.10 27.95
C GLN A 354 27.54 21.16 26.55
N ALA A 355 26.75 21.38 25.49
CA ALA A 355 27.29 21.50 24.13
C ALA A 355 28.15 22.76 23.96
N ALA A 356 27.72 23.88 24.54
CA ALA A 356 28.47 25.13 24.56
C ALA A 356 29.78 25.00 25.35
N ASP A 357 29.74 24.41 26.55
CA ASP A 357 30.93 24.15 27.37
C ASP A 357 31.94 23.25 26.64
N ARG A 358 31.50 22.11 26.09
CA ARG A 358 32.35 21.25 25.25
C ARG A 358 32.89 21.95 24.00
N HIS A 359 32.23 22.99 23.49
CA HIS A 359 32.75 23.77 22.37
C HIS A 359 33.81 24.78 22.83
N LEU A 360 33.59 25.44 23.96
CA LEU A 360 34.53 26.38 24.56
C LEU A 360 35.83 25.67 24.98
N VAL A 361 35.74 24.48 25.59
CA VAL A 361 36.91 23.64 25.90
C VAL A 361 37.71 23.32 24.64
N ARG A 362 37.05 22.86 23.56
CA ARG A 362 37.73 22.57 22.27
C ARG A 362 38.40 23.80 21.66
N LEU A 363 37.77 24.97 21.73
CA LEU A 363 38.37 26.23 21.24
C LEU A 363 39.58 26.66 22.08
N LEU A 364 39.55 26.43 23.40
CA LEU A 364 40.70 26.67 24.28
C LEU A 364 41.85 25.69 23.99
N GLU A 365 41.56 24.41 23.76
CA GLU A 365 42.55 23.40 23.37
C GLU A 365 43.18 23.74 22.00
N GLU A 366 42.37 24.09 21.01
CA GLU A 366 42.82 24.52 19.68
C GLU A 366 43.70 25.79 19.77
N SER A 367 43.25 26.80 20.52
CA SER A 367 44.02 28.02 20.78
C SER A 367 45.37 27.72 21.46
N GLN A 368 45.39 26.87 22.49
CA GLN A 368 46.64 26.44 23.14
C GLN A 368 47.57 25.70 22.18
N ASN A 369 47.03 24.84 21.31
CA ASN A 369 47.83 24.10 20.34
C ASN A 369 48.43 25.02 19.26
N ILE A 370 47.68 26.01 18.77
CA ILE A 370 48.19 27.06 17.87
C ILE A 370 49.28 27.88 18.57
N VAL A 371 49.11 28.24 19.84
CA VAL A 371 50.14 28.96 20.62
C VAL A 371 51.40 28.09 20.81
N ARG A 372 51.26 26.80 21.12
CA ARG A 372 52.40 25.85 21.21
C ARG A 372 53.12 25.68 19.87
N GLU A 373 52.37 25.56 18.77
CA GLU A 373 52.97 25.41 17.44
C GLU A 373 53.69 26.70 17.00
N THR A 374 53.08 27.87 17.21
CA THR A 374 53.70 29.15 16.85
C THR A 374 54.92 29.47 17.70
N THR A 375 54.92 29.16 19.00
CA THR A 375 56.10 29.28 19.86
C THR A 375 57.21 28.33 19.44
N ALA A 376 56.93 27.04 19.22
CA ALA A 376 57.93 26.08 18.72
C ALA A 376 58.52 26.49 17.35
N ARG A 377 57.70 27.03 16.43
CA ARG A 377 58.17 27.59 15.14
C ARG A 377 59.06 28.83 15.31
N LEU A 378 58.80 29.67 16.31
CA LEU A 378 59.64 30.84 16.62
C LEU A 378 60.96 30.41 17.27
N GLU A 379 60.95 29.45 18.19
CA GLU A 379 62.15 28.86 18.79
C GLU A 379 63.04 28.19 17.75
N ALA A 380 62.46 27.41 16.83
CA ALA A 380 63.19 26.81 15.71
C ALA A 380 63.87 27.88 14.83
N LYS A 381 63.14 28.93 14.43
CA LYS A 381 63.70 30.04 13.65
C LYS A 381 64.77 30.84 14.41
N ALA A 382 64.63 30.99 15.72
CA ALA A 382 65.63 31.64 16.55
C ALA A 382 66.91 30.78 16.65
N ALA A 383 66.78 29.46 16.79
CA ALA A 383 67.90 28.53 16.78
C ALA A 383 68.61 28.50 15.40
N GLU A 384 67.85 28.50 14.29
CA GLU A 384 68.39 28.63 12.93
C GLU A 384 69.17 29.95 12.76
N ALA A 385 68.62 31.07 13.23
CA ALA A 385 69.28 32.38 13.15
C ALA A 385 70.57 32.43 13.99
N LEU A 386 70.56 31.88 15.21
CA LEU A 386 71.76 31.79 16.06
C LEU A 386 72.82 30.88 15.42
N ALA A 387 72.44 29.73 14.88
CA ALA A 387 73.36 28.83 14.18
C ALA A 387 73.96 29.49 12.91
N ALA A 388 73.17 30.26 12.16
CA ALA A 388 73.65 31.02 11.00
C ALA A 388 74.64 32.14 11.41
N ILE A 389 74.38 32.83 12.52
CA ILE A 389 75.30 33.84 13.09
C ILE A 389 76.60 33.17 13.56
N GLU A 390 76.53 32.08 14.32
CA GLU A 390 77.72 31.32 14.75
C GLU A 390 78.52 30.79 13.55
N SER A 391 77.86 30.25 12.53
CA SER A 391 78.52 29.76 11.32
C SER A 391 79.23 30.89 10.57
N THR A 392 78.57 32.04 10.41
CA THR A 392 79.15 33.22 9.75
C THR A 392 80.32 33.79 10.56
N ALA A 393 80.22 33.82 11.89
CA ALA A 393 81.29 34.27 12.78
C ALA A 393 82.49 33.31 12.79
N ARG A 394 82.26 31.99 12.76
CA ARG A 394 83.35 31.00 12.59
C ARG A 394 84.02 31.16 11.22
N GLN A 395 83.24 31.28 10.16
CA GLN A 395 83.77 31.49 8.81
C GLN A 395 84.61 32.78 8.69
N SER A 396 84.18 33.89 9.30
CA SER A 396 84.95 35.14 9.27
C SER A 396 86.19 35.10 10.16
N MET A 397 86.15 34.40 11.31
CA MET A 397 87.35 34.13 12.12
C MET A 397 88.34 33.21 11.41
N ASP A 398 87.87 32.17 10.73
CA ASP A 398 88.71 31.26 9.94
C ASP A 398 89.34 31.99 8.74
N GLU A 399 88.59 32.83 8.05
CA GLU A 399 89.11 33.68 6.97
C GLU A 399 90.15 34.69 7.48
N PHE A 400 89.86 35.38 8.59
CA PHE A 400 90.82 36.27 9.24
C PHE A 400 92.09 35.51 9.68
N ARG A 401 91.94 34.29 10.21
CA ARG A 401 93.07 33.43 10.57
C ARG A 401 93.91 33.05 9.35
N ARG A 402 93.28 32.65 8.24
CA ARG A 402 93.98 32.38 6.96
C ARG A 402 94.70 33.61 6.41
N GLN A 403 94.10 34.79 6.53
CA GLN A 403 94.73 36.06 6.14
C GLN A 403 95.92 36.38 7.07
N SER A 404 95.78 36.17 8.37
CA SER A 404 96.87 36.33 9.33
C SER A 404 98.01 35.34 9.09
N ASP A 405 97.70 34.07 8.81
CA ASP A 405 98.68 33.02 8.50
C ASP A 405 99.40 33.30 7.18
N THR A 406 98.72 33.82 6.15
CA THR A 406 99.36 34.24 4.89
C THR A 406 100.21 35.49 5.06
N HIS A 407 99.79 36.49 5.84
CA HIS A 407 100.63 37.64 6.18
C HIS A 407 101.86 37.25 7.03
N ALA A 408 101.70 36.32 7.97
CA ALA A 408 102.82 35.74 8.73
C ALA A 408 103.79 35.00 7.81
N ALA A 409 103.29 34.12 6.92
CA ALA A 409 104.11 33.41 5.96
C ALA A 409 104.84 34.34 4.97
N LEU A 410 104.17 35.39 4.48
CA LEU A 410 104.78 36.40 3.60
C LEU A 410 105.86 37.21 4.31
N SER A 411 105.64 37.66 5.56
CA SER A 411 106.66 38.40 6.33
C SER A 411 107.83 37.50 6.76
N VAL A 412 107.60 36.23 7.07
CA VAL A 412 108.66 35.23 7.28
C VAL A 412 109.44 34.98 5.98
N ALA A 413 108.76 34.84 4.83
CA ALA A 413 109.42 34.68 3.53
C ALA A 413 110.25 35.92 3.16
N GLU A 414 109.71 37.13 3.37
CA GLU A 414 110.41 38.39 3.09
C GLU A 414 111.62 38.57 4.01
N THR A 415 111.48 38.33 5.32
CA THR A 415 112.62 38.41 6.27
C THR A 415 113.67 37.34 5.98
N THR A 416 113.26 36.12 5.62
CA THR A 416 114.17 35.05 5.18
C THR A 416 114.88 35.42 3.88
N GLN A 417 114.18 36.04 2.92
CA GLN A 417 114.75 36.52 1.67
C GLN A 417 115.74 37.68 1.90
N ARG A 418 115.41 38.63 2.78
CA ARG A 418 116.32 39.72 3.18
C ARG A 418 117.55 39.18 3.93
N MET A 419 117.39 38.18 4.79
CA MET A 419 118.50 37.52 5.47
C MET A 419 119.37 36.72 4.49
N SER A 420 118.76 35.98 3.56
CA SER A 420 119.46 35.24 2.51
C SER A 420 120.20 36.16 1.53
N SER A 421 119.62 37.31 1.16
CA SER A 421 120.30 38.29 0.30
C SER A 421 121.39 39.04 1.05
N SER A 422 121.18 39.34 2.33
CA SER A 422 122.23 39.85 3.23
C SER A 422 123.40 38.87 3.37
N MET A 423 123.13 37.57 3.54
CA MET A 423 124.18 36.54 3.59
C MET A 423 124.89 36.41 2.25
N ALA A 424 124.16 36.33 1.13
CA ALA A 424 124.77 36.25 -0.20
C ALA A 424 125.62 37.48 -0.54
N ALA A 425 125.21 38.69 -0.12
CA ALA A 425 126.00 39.90 -0.25
C ALA A 425 127.28 39.87 0.61
N LEU A 426 127.20 39.31 1.82
CA LEU A 426 128.33 39.17 2.73
C LEU A 426 129.32 38.07 2.28
N ASP A 427 128.82 36.98 1.70
CA ASP A 427 129.63 35.95 1.04
C ASP A 427 130.33 36.51 -0.23
N ALA A 428 129.62 37.27 -1.06
CA ALA A 428 130.21 37.96 -2.20
C ALA A 428 131.28 38.98 -1.76
N GLN A 429 131.06 39.69 -0.64
CA GLN A 429 132.06 40.59 -0.06
C GLN A 429 133.29 39.82 0.46
N ASN A 430 133.11 38.67 1.09
CA ASN A 430 134.20 37.79 1.53
C ASN A 430 134.98 37.21 0.34
N GLN A 431 134.30 36.78 -0.72
CA GLN A 431 134.94 36.31 -1.96
C GLN A 431 135.75 37.43 -2.61
N ALA A 432 135.18 38.61 -2.80
CA ALA A 432 135.89 39.78 -3.33
C ALA A 432 137.10 40.18 -2.46
N ALA A 433 136.98 40.11 -1.13
CA ALA A 433 138.09 40.35 -0.21
C ALA A 433 139.18 39.28 -0.33
N CYS A 434 138.83 38.01 -0.51
CA CYS A 434 139.78 36.93 -0.73
C CYS A 434 140.47 37.04 -2.10
N GLU A 435 139.75 37.41 -3.15
CA GLU A 435 140.31 37.65 -4.49
C GLU A 435 141.24 38.85 -4.51
N ALA A 436 140.87 39.97 -3.87
CA ALA A 436 141.75 41.12 -3.70
C ALA A 436 143.03 40.75 -2.91
N ARG A 437 142.90 39.89 -1.89
CA ARG A 437 144.04 39.40 -1.11
C ARG A 437 144.94 38.46 -1.93
N ARG A 438 144.36 37.61 -2.79
CA ARG A 438 145.08 36.77 -3.76
C ARG A 438 145.82 37.63 -4.79
N GLN A 439 145.15 38.60 -5.41
CA GLN A 439 145.76 39.51 -6.39
C GLN A 439 146.89 40.34 -5.76
N ASN A 440 146.74 40.79 -4.51
CA ASN A 440 147.79 41.51 -3.81
C ASN A 440 148.99 40.60 -3.51
N LEU A 441 148.77 39.34 -3.12
CA LEU A 441 149.84 38.35 -2.96
C LEU A 441 150.52 38.01 -4.29
N GLU A 442 149.77 37.88 -5.39
CA GLU A 442 150.34 37.66 -6.74
C GLU A 442 151.16 38.86 -7.22
N ALA A 443 150.71 40.09 -6.95
CA ALA A 443 151.47 41.31 -7.22
C ALA A 443 152.73 41.42 -6.34
N GLU A 444 152.65 41.03 -5.06
CA GLU A 444 153.78 41.04 -4.14
C GLU A 444 154.82 39.96 -4.51
N VAL A 445 154.38 38.76 -4.88
CA VAL A 445 155.22 37.69 -5.45
C VAL A 445 155.87 38.14 -6.76
N SER A 446 155.13 38.82 -7.64
CA SER A 446 155.68 39.36 -8.89
C SER A 446 156.75 40.42 -8.61
N ARG A 447 156.48 41.35 -7.68
CA ARG A 447 157.42 42.41 -7.27
C ARG A 447 158.66 41.85 -6.56
N VAL A 448 158.52 40.80 -5.77
CA VAL A 448 159.65 40.07 -5.17
C VAL A 448 160.44 39.31 -6.23
N GLY A 449 159.77 38.70 -7.22
CA GLY A 449 160.39 38.08 -8.38
C GLY A 449 161.24 39.07 -9.18
N GLU A 450 160.68 40.23 -9.53
CA GLU A 450 161.41 41.33 -10.18
C GLU A 450 162.62 41.78 -9.36
N LYS A 451 162.44 41.98 -8.04
CA LYS A 451 163.54 42.39 -7.15
C LYS A 451 164.65 41.34 -7.08
N ILE A 452 164.32 40.06 -7.00
CA ILE A 452 165.29 38.95 -7.02
C ILE A 452 166.01 38.89 -8.37
N THR A 453 165.30 39.08 -9.50
CA THR A 453 165.95 39.07 -10.82
C THR A 453 166.90 40.26 -11.02
N GLU A 454 166.57 41.46 -10.52
CA GLU A 454 167.47 42.62 -10.64
C GLU A 454 168.62 42.56 -9.62
N GLU A 455 168.41 42.04 -8.40
CA GLU A 455 169.50 41.74 -7.45
C GLU A 455 170.45 40.65 -8.02
N PHE A 456 169.91 39.60 -8.65
CA PHE A 456 170.71 38.62 -9.39
C PHE A 456 171.49 39.27 -10.53
N ARG A 457 170.87 40.18 -11.31
CA ARG A 457 171.51 40.88 -12.43
C ARG A 457 172.60 41.86 -11.98
N GLN A 458 172.42 42.52 -10.84
CA GLN A 458 173.45 43.35 -10.20
C GLN A 458 174.61 42.50 -9.67
N SER A 459 174.31 41.37 -9.00
CA SER A 459 175.30 40.37 -8.58
C SER A 459 176.12 39.84 -9.77
N PHE A 460 175.46 39.48 -10.88
CA PHE A 460 176.11 39.02 -12.10
C PHE A 460 177.03 40.08 -12.72
N ARG A 461 176.63 41.36 -12.71
CA ARG A 461 177.49 42.47 -13.15
C ARG A 461 178.71 42.63 -12.23
N ALA A 462 178.52 42.61 -10.91
CA ALA A 462 179.61 42.71 -9.94
C ALA A 462 180.62 41.56 -10.12
N PHE A 463 180.14 40.34 -10.35
CA PHE A 463 180.96 39.16 -10.63
C PHE A 463 181.79 39.35 -11.92
N PHE A 464 181.19 39.76 -13.03
CA PHE A 464 181.93 40.00 -14.28
C PHE A 464 182.96 41.13 -14.17
N TYR A 465 182.65 42.24 -13.48
CA TYR A 465 183.63 43.30 -13.21
C TYR A 465 184.79 42.79 -12.35
N SER A 466 184.53 41.95 -11.34
CA SER A 466 185.59 41.30 -10.55
C SER A 466 186.48 40.39 -11.39
N CYS A 467 185.92 39.55 -12.25
CA CYS A 467 186.69 38.66 -13.12
C CYS A 467 187.50 39.42 -14.19
N LEU A 468 186.96 40.49 -14.77
CA LEU A 468 187.69 41.33 -15.73
C LEU A 468 188.85 42.08 -15.08
N VAL A 469 188.67 42.65 -13.89
CA VAL A 469 189.76 43.32 -13.15
C VAL A 469 190.85 42.32 -12.75
N ALA A 470 190.49 41.11 -12.31
CA ALA A 470 191.45 40.06 -12.02
C ALA A 470 192.25 39.61 -13.26
N ALA A 471 191.59 39.47 -14.42
CA ALA A 471 192.23 39.08 -15.67
C ALA A 471 193.19 40.15 -16.21
N VAL A 472 192.82 41.43 -16.14
CA VAL A 472 193.69 42.53 -16.57
C VAL A 472 194.89 42.69 -15.61
N GLY A 473 194.67 42.57 -14.30
CA GLY A 473 195.75 42.60 -13.30
C GLY A 473 196.79 41.49 -13.52
N ALA A 474 196.35 40.27 -13.85
CA ALA A 474 197.24 39.14 -14.13
C ALA A 474 198.15 39.37 -15.35
N VAL A 475 197.66 40.06 -16.39
CA VAL A 475 198.44 40.36 -17.61
C VAL A 475 199.45 41.49 -17.36
N GLU A 476 199.09 42.50 -16.58
CA GLU A 476 200.01 43.60 -16.26
C GLU A 476 201.17 43.15 -15.35
N GLN A 477 200.90 42.28 -14.37
CA GLN A 477 201.90 41.68 -13.48
C GLN A 477 202.95 40.87 -14.27
N HIS A 478 202.54 40.14 -15.32
CA HIS A 478 203.40 39.25 -16.11
C HIS A 478 204.32 40.01 -17.08
N SER A 479 203.97 41.23 -17.50
CA SER A 479 204.81 42.06 -18.37
C SER A 479 205.96 42.72 -17.61
N LYS A 480 205.72 43.20 -16.37
CA LYS A 480 206.76 43.79 -15.51
C LYS A 480 207.84 42.78 -15.14
N THR A 481 207.46 41.55 -14.76
CA THR A 481 208.42 40.48 -14.43
C THR A 481 209.28 40.02 -15.62
N THR A 482 208.90 40.34 -16.86
CA THR A 482 209.68 39.98 -18.05
C THR A 482 210.70 41.06 -18.44
N ARG A 483 210.56 42.30 -17.93
CA ARG A 483 211.40 43.45 -18.35
C ARG A 483 212.60 43.75 -17.44
N GLU A 484 212.63 43.18 -16.23
CA GLU A 484 213.68 43.44 -15.23
C GLU A 484 214.75 42.33 -15.15
N GLY A 485 214.75 41.38 -16.10
CA GLY A 485 215.59 40.18 -16.06
C GLY A 485 216.89 40.18 -16.88
N MET A 486 217.21 41.21 -17.68
CA MET A 486 218.41 41.20 -18.54
C MET A 486 219.12 42.56 -18.70
N THR A 487 219.97 42.91 -17.74
CA THR A 487 221.22 43.70 -17.94
C THR A 487 222.22 43.38 -16.79
N PRO A 488 223.54 43.17 -17.03
CA PRO A 488 224.44 42.56 -16.05
C PRO A 488 225.55 43.49 -15.48
N ASP A 489 226.20 43.06 -14.38
CA ASP A 489 227.49 43.57 -13.83
C ASP A 489 228.14 42.46 -12.92
N PRO A 490 229.42 42.51 -12.46
CA PRO A 490 230.57 42.03 -13.26
C PRO A 490 231.56 41.05 -12.55
N ASP A 491 232.15 40.15 -13.35
CA ASP A 491 233.45 39.44 -13.22
C ASP A 491 234.09 39.13 -11.85
N LYS A 492 233.57 38.09 -11.21
CA LYS A 492 234.34 36.84 -11.06
C LYS A 492 233.38 35.65 -11.22
N PHE A 493 233.76 34.60 -11.96
CA PHE A 493 234.44 33.41 -11.42
C PHE A 493 233.79 32.93 -10.10
N LEU A 494 233.33 31.69 -9.93
CA LEU A 494 233.29 30.51 -10.79
C LEU A 494 231.83 30.01 -10.72
N PRO A 495 231.15 29.71 -11.84
CA PRO A 495 229.69 29.57 -11.84
C PRO A 495 229.27 28.44 -10.88
N PRO A 496 228.53 28.75 -9.80
CA PRO A 496 228.05 27.74 -8.86
C PRO A 496 227.08 26.81 -9.59
N GLN A 497 227.05 25.55 -9.17
CA GLN A 497 226.55 24.42 -9.96
C GLN A 497 225.13 24.71 -10.51
N PHE A 498 225.09 24.81 -11.86
CA PHE A 498 224.18 25.64 -12.66
C PHE A 498 222.67 25.47 -12.40
#